data_AF-A0A1F4HN94-F1
#
_entry.id   AF-A0A1F4HN94-F1
#
_cell.length_a   1.000
_cell.length_b   1.000
_cell.length_c   1.000
_cell.angle_alpha   90.00
_cell.angle_beta   90.00
_cell.angle_gamma   90.00
#
_symmetry.space_group_name_H-M   'P 1'
#
loop_
_entity.id
_entity.type
_entity.pdbx_description
1 polymer ?
#
loop_
_entity_poly.entity_id
_entity_poly.type
_entity_poly.pdbx_seq_one_letter_code
_entity_poly.pdbx_strand_id
1 'polypeptide(L)'
;MTKLLTVHDPRGYPPLVTGKRLAPRLESLDGKLIHLVDCLFDNSEVFMEQLKDWFAEHMPSVRTEIVKPRESWVDDPVMRAKIAAEADAALFAVGL
;
A
#
# COMPACT_ATOMS: atom_id res chain seq x y z
N MET A 1 -11.08 24.97 -52.37
CA MET A 1 -11.13 25.28 -50.93
C MET A 1 -9.98 24.56 -50.25
N THR A 2 -9.10 25.28 -49.58
CA THR A 2 -7.93 24.69 -48.91
C THR A 2 -8.36 24.10 -47.57
N LYS A 3 -8.08 22.81 -47.34
CA LYS A 3 -8.44 22.10 -46.11
C LYS A 3 -7.37 22.37 -45.05
N LEU A 4 -7.78 22.84 -43.88
CA LEU A 4 -6.87 23.01 -42.74
C LEU A 4 -6.44 21.65 -42.20
N LEU A 5 -5.18 21.55 -41.79
CA LEU A 5 -4.62 20.39 -41.11
C LEU A 5 -4.44 20.73 -39.62
N THR A 6 -4.95 19.87 -38.75
CA THR A 6 -4.63 19.94 -37.33
C THR A 6 -3.25 19.34 -37.13
N VAL A 7 -2.30 20.17 -36.69
CA VAL A 7 -0.93 19.75 -36.38
C VAL A 7 -0.79 19.70 -34.86
N HIS A 8 -0.49 18.52 -34.32
CA HIS A 8 -0.21 18.33 -32.90
C HIS A 8 1.27 18.56 -32.62
N ASP A 9 1.59 19.23 -31.52
CA ASP A 9 2.97 19.42 -31.07
C ASP A 9 3.47 18.12 -30.42
N PRO A 10 4.51 17.45 -30.99
CA PRO A 10 5.03 16.19 -30.46
C PRO A 10 5.70 16.33 -29.08
N ARG A 11 5.99 17.57 -28.62
CA ARG A 11 6.58 17.81 -27.30
C ARG A 11 5.58 17.56 -26.17
N GLY A 12 4.28 17.68 -26.46
CA GLY A 12 3.22 17.61 -25.46
C GLY A 12 3.36 18.68 -24.37
N TYR A 13 2.50 18.59 -23.35
CA TYR A 13 2.65 19.34 -22.11
C TYR A 13 2.71 18.34 -20.96
N PRO A 14 3.71 18.42 -20.07
CA PRO A 14 3.73 17.55 -18.90
C PRO A 14 2.47 17.84 -18.07
N PRO A 15 1.84 16.80 -17.48
CA PRO A 15 0.70 17.01 -16.60
C PRO A 15 1.13 17.87 -15.40
N LEU A 16 0.18 18.64 -14.85
CA LEU A 16 0.41 19.33 -13.59
C LEU A 16 0.66 18.29 -12.49
N VAL A 17 1.88 18.26 -11.97
CA VAL A 17 2.25 17.37 -10.86
C VAL A 17 1.91 18.07 -9.55
N THR A 18 0.96 17.51 -8.80
CA THR A 18 0.70 17.91 -7.43
C THR A 18 1.38 16.94 -6.47
N GLY A 19 2.18 17.49 -5.55
CA GLY A 19 2.86 16.67 -4.54
C GLY A 19 1.84 16.01 -3.61
N LYS A 20 1.90 14.68 -3.49
CA LYS A 20 1.15 13.94 -2.47
C LYS A 20 2.01 13.83 -1.22
N ARG A 21 1.43 14.06 -0.04
CA ARG A 21 2.11 13.80 1.22
C ARG A 21 2.05 12.32 1.54
N LEU A 22 3.10 11.81 2.18
CA LEU A 22 3.07 10.49 2.81
C LEU A 22 2.01 10.48 3.91
N ALA A 23 1.57 9.27 4.27
CA ALA A 23 0.70 9.08 5.42
C ALA A 23 1.33 9.72 6.67
N PRO A 24 0.54 10.40 7.52
CA PRO A 24 1.05 10.97 8.76
C PRO A 24 1.62 9.84 9.64
N ARG A 25 2.73 10.13 10.33
CA ARG A 25 3.31 9.19 11.29
C ARG A 25 2.40 9.11 12.51
N LEU A 26 2.18 7.89 13.00
CA LEU A 26 1.55 7.66 14.30
C LEU A 26 2.54 7.99 15.43
N GLU A 27 2.05 8.64 16.49
CA GLU A 27 2.87 8.97 17.68
C GLU A 27 3.25 7.72 18.48
N SER A 28 2.40 6.68 18.48
CA SER A 28 2.66 5.37 19.07
C SER A 28 1.85 4.28 18.34
N LEU A 29 2.32 3.04 18.45
CA LEU A 29 1.62 1.84 17.98
C LEU A 29 0.72 1.21 19.07
N ASP A 30 0.77 1.69 20.30
CA ASP A 30 -0.01 1.11 21.40
C ASP A 30 -1.53 1.13 21.13
N GLY A 31 -2.16 -0.03 21.25
CA GLY A 31 -3.58 -0.24 20.99
C GLY A 31 -3.98 -0.18 19.51
N LYS A 32 -3.04 0.08 18.61
CA LYS A 32 -3.30 0.27 17.18
C LYS A 32 -3.45 -1.06 16.46
N LEU A 33 -4.24 -1.05 15.40
CA LEU A 33 -4.31 -2.14 14.42
C LEU A 33 -3.36 -1.84 13.27
N ILE A 34 -2.43 -2.76 13.03
CA ILE A 34 -1.53 -2.74 11.87
C ILE A 34 -1.89 -3.89 10.94
N HIS A 35 -2.25 -3.58 9.70
CA HIS A 35 -2.38 -4.61 8.67
C HIS A 35 -1.00 -4.97 8.10
N LEU A 36 -0.67 -6.25 8.18
CA LEU A 36 0.53 -6.85 7.61
C LEU A 36 0.18 -7.34 6.20
N VAL A 37 0.47 -6.54 5.18
CA VAL A 37 0.10 -6.81 3.80
C VAL A 37 1.15 -7.70 3.15
N ASP A 38 0.83 -8.98 3.03
CA ASP A 38 1.59 -9.94 2.24
C ASP A 38 1.21 -9.76 0.76
N CYS A 39 2.13 -9.21 -0.04
CA CYS A 39 1.88 -8.87 -1.45
C CYS A 39 2.15 -10.04 -2.41
N LEU A 40 2.23 -11.28 -1.91
CA LEU A 40 2.45 -12.48 -2.71
C LEU A 40 3.79 -12.45 -3.48
N PHE A 41 4.84 -11.98 -2.80
CA PHE A 41 6.22 -12.13 -3.27
C PHE A 41 6.83 -13.39 -2.66
N ASP A 42 7.92 -13.89 -3.22
CA ASP A 42 8.55 -15.10 -2.70
C ASP A 42 8.94 -14.91 -1.22
N ASN A 43 8.51 -15.86 -0.37
CA ASN A 43 8.74 -15.87 1.08
C ASN A 43 8.14 -14.69 1.88
N SER A 44 7.30 -13.82 1.29
CA SER A 44 6.66 -12.72 2.04
C SER A 44 5.74 -13.22 3.14
N GLU A 45 5.07 -14.35 2.91
CA GLU A 45 4.19 -15.01 3.88
C GLU A 45 4.91 -15.41 5.17
N VAL A 46 6.07 -16.08 5.05
CA VAL A 46 6.87 -16.54 6.21
C VAL A 46 7.36 -15.34 7.02
N PHE A 47 7.81 -14.29 6.34
CA PHE A 47 8.23 -13.07 7.00
C PHE A 47 7.07 -12.39 7.75
N MET A 48 5.88 -12.33 7.14
CA MET A 48 4.71 -11.72 7.77
C MET A 48 4.21 -12.50 8.99
N GLU A 49 4.28 -13.83 8.94
CA GLU A 49 3.97 -14.68 10.09
C GLU A 49 4.96 -14.44 11.24
N GLN A 50 6.26 -14.44 10.95
CA GLN A 50 7.28 -14.15 11.97
C GLN A 50 7.16 -12.74 12.55
N LEU A 51 6.81 -11.75 11.72
CA LEU A 51 6.61 -10.38 12.18
C LEU A 51 5.37 -10.27 13.07
N LYS A 52 4.28 -10.95 12.72
CA LYS A 52 3.09 -11.06 13.57
C LYS A 52 3.44 -11.66 14.93
N ASP A 53 4.18 -12.76 14.96
CA ASP A 53 4.60 -13.42 16.20
C ASP A 53 5.50 -12.50 17.05
N TRP A 54 6.42 -11.80 16.41
CA TRP A 54 7.27 -10.81 17.07
C TRP A 54 6.46 -9.69 17.74
N PHE A 55 5.44 -9.15 17.06
CA PHE A 55 4.54 -8.16 17.66
C PHE A 55 3.78 -8.74 18.86
N ALA A 56 3.30 -9.98 18.76
CA ALA A 56 2.60 -10.63 19.86
C ALA A 56 3.49 -10.83 21.10
N GLU A 57 4.78 -11.16 20.90
CA GLU A 57 5.74 -11.37 21.98
C GLU A 57 6.23 -10.06 22.61
N HIS A 58 6.62 -9.08 21.77
CA HIS A 58 7.35 -7.91 22.23
C HIS A 58 6.51 -6.65 22.34
N MET A 59 5.36 -6.61 21.66
CA MET A 59 4.46 -5.45 21.64
C MET A 59 2.99 -5.89 21.71
N PRO A 60 2.56 -6.60 22.77
CA PRO A 60 1.24 -7.22 22.85
C PRO A 60 0.06 -6.22 22.85
N SER A 61 0.33 -4.92 23.07
CA SER A 61 -0.64 -3.84 22.91
C SER A 61 -1.00 -3.57 21.44
N VAL A 62 -0.12 -3.95 20.50
CA VAL A 62 -0.30 -3.78 19.06
C VAL A 62 -1.11 -4.95 18.52
N ARG A 63 -2.20 -4.64 17.83
CA ARG A 63 -3.01 -5.64 17.13
C ARG A 63 -2.50 -5.77 15.70
N THR A 64 -2.31 -7.00 15.23
CA THR A 64 -1.83 -7.25 13.87
C THR A 64 -2.72 -8.25 13.15
N GLU A 65 -3.03 -7.98 11.89
CA GLU A 65 -3.77 -8.89 11.00
C GLU A 65 -3.07 -8.98 9.64
N ILE A 66 -2.78 -10.21 9.21
CA ILE A 66 -2.23 -10.46 7.87
C ILE A 66 -3.35 -10.35 6.84
N VAL A 67 -3.12 -9.55 5.81
CA VAL A 67 -4.04 -9.38 4.67
C VAL A 67 -3.28 -9.60 3.38
N LYS A 68 -3.96 -10.15 2.37
CA LYS A 68 -3.37 -10.48 1.06
C LYS A 68 -4.24 -9.89 -0.05
N PRO A 69 -3.64 -9.37 -1.13
CA PRO A 69 -4.39 -9.07 -2.34
C PRO A 69 -4.82 -10.38 -3.02
N ARG A 70 -5.81 -10.30 -3.92
CA ARG A 70 -6.23 -11.45 -4.73
C ARG A 70 -5.14 -11.96 -5.67
N GLU A 71 -4.32 -11.06 -6.21
CA GLU A 71 -3.30 -11.35 -7.22
C GLU A 71 -2.07 -10.46 -6.99
N SER A 72 -0.88 -10.98 -7.32
CA SER A 72 0.35 -10.19 -7.30
C SER A 72 0.35 -9.18 -8.45
N TRP A 73 0.95 -8.01 -8.24
CA TRP A 73 1.04 -6.92 -9.24
C TRP A 73 -0.30 -6.30 -9.71
N VAL A 74 -1.43 -6.70 -9.14
CA VAL A 74 -2.76 -6.17 -9.46
C VAL A 74 -3.32 -5.41 -8.26
N ASP A 75 -3.87 -4.22 -8.52
CA ASP A 75 -4.54 -3.45 -7.46
C ASP A 75 -5.78 -4.19 -6.95
N ASP A 76 -5.87 -4.34 -5.62
CA ASP A 76 -7.07 -4.87 -4.98
C ASP A 76 -7.83 -3.75 -4.24
N PRO A 77 -8.83 -3.12 -4.88
CA PRO A 77 -9.58 -2.02 -4.28
C PRO A 77 -10.37 -2.45 -3.04
N VAL A 78 -10.76 -3.73 -2.94
CA VAL A 78 -11.52 -4.25 -1.79
C VAL A 78 -10.58 -4.36 -0.57
N MET A 79 -9.40 -4.94 -0.77
CA MET A 79 -8.37 -4.99 0.27
C MET A 79 -7.98 -3.58 0.72
N ARG A 80 -7.73 -2.66 -0.20
CA ARG A 80 -7.38 -1.27 0.14
C ARG A 80 -8.48 -0.58 0.93
N ALA A 81 -9.75 -0.78 0.55
CA ALA A 81 -10.89 -0.21 1.26
C ALA A 81 -10.98 -0.74 2.70
N LYS A 82 -10.76 -2.05 2.90
CA LYS A 82 -10.67 -2.65 4.24
C LYS A 82 -9.56 -2.01 5.07
N ILE A 83 -8.34 -1.95 4.52
CA ILE A 83 -7.18 -1.39 5.23
C ILE A 83 -7.46 0.06 5.66
N ALA A 84 -8.00 0.88 4.76
CA ALA A 84 -8.32 2.27 5.04
C ALA A 84 -9.45 2.46 6.06
N ALA A 85 -10.36 1.48 6.19
CA ALA A 85 -11.48 1.53 7.12
C ALA A 85 -11.13 1.04 8.53
N GLU A 86 -10.24 0.06 8.62
CA GLU A 86 -10.03 -0.70 9.86
C GLU A 86 -8.69 -0.41 10.55
N ALA A 87 -7.60 -0.21 9.79
CA ALA A 87 -6.27 -0.13 10.38
C ALA A 87 -5.76 1.30 10.55
N ASP A 88 -4.97 1.48 11.61
CA ASP A 88 -4.25 2.72 11.86
C ASP A 88 -3.00 2.84 10.98
N ALA A 89 -2.42 1.70 10.59
CA ALA A 89 -1.26 1.63 9.70
C ALA A 89 -1.25 0.33 8.87
N ALA A 90 -0.49 0.34 7.78
CA ALA A 90 -0.24 -0.85 6.97
C ALA A 90 1.26 -1.00 6.69
N LEU A 91 1.74 -2.24 6.72
CA LEU A 91 3.12 -2.62 6.40
C LEU A 91 3.08 -3.59 5.21
N PHE A 92 3.77 -3.25 4.13
CA PHE A 92 3.73 -4.01 2.88
C PHE A 92 5.02 -4.84 2.71
N ALA A 93 4.90 -6.17 2.55
CA ALA A 93 6.00 -7.00 2.05
C ALA A 93 6.02 -6.98 0.54
N VAL A 94 6.90 -6.14 -0.01
CA VAL A 94 7.16 -6.02 -1.45
C VAL A 94 8.60 -6.44 -1.79
N GLY A 95 9.20 -7.34 -0.99
CA GLY A 95 10.58 -7.79 -1.15
C GLY A 95 10.75 -8.75 -2.33
N LEU A 96 11.82 -8.58 -3.10
CA LEU A 96 12.17 -9.38 -4.29
C LEU A 96 12.66 -10.79 -3.94
#